data_AF-A0A843KMJ6-F1
#
_entry.id   AF-A0A843KMJ6-F1
#
_cell.length_a   1.000
_cell.length_b   1.000
_cell.length_c   1.000
_cell.angle_alpha   90.00
_cell.angle_beta   90.00
_cell.angle_gamma   90.00
#
_symmetry.space_group_name_H-M   'P 1'
#
loop_
_entity.id
_entity.type
_entity.pdbx_description
1 polymer ?
#
loop_
_entity_poly.entity_id
_entity_poly.type
_entity_poly.pdbx_seq_one_letter_code
_entity_poly.pdbx_strand_id
1 'polypeptide(L)'
;MTKATLRIIIALAIVCCTGAMIVTVHLPDSYPHPEVGNVTPEGSPLGSDLPGGISSNATPNEVPEEMQEVRNMTPERSSQGLYVHPFVRQALEEANMTAEVLPEELTEEIEQLQRSYEDRKFGISGWEFDSENKLVIIYAYSILDEKKVKAIQGRQAGGWTFKVIHNLDYENERKQAAAELMQFQNDHPELEISGFIITSPAHVEMWVRNRTPENEALNGTVMYGRTIELIGGAPREELMMREELKWNEPASREPEAG
;
A
#
# COMPACT_ATOMS: atom_id res chain seq x y z
N MET A 1 -19.19 18.47 37.64
CA MET A 1 -20.04 18.82 36.48
C MET A 1 -19.27 18.47 35.22
N THR A 2 -19.92 17.69 34.37
CA THR A 2 -19.35 16.79 33.35
C THR A 2 -18.95 17.50 32.06
N LYS A 3 -17.72 17.24 31.63
CA LYS A 3 -17.08 17.77 30.41
C LYS A 3 -17.48 16.93 29.18
N ALA A 4 -18.78 16.87 28.92
CA ALA A 4 -19.37 16.03 27.89
C ALA A 4 -20.34 16.82 27.01
N THR A 5 -19.89 17.91 26.37
CA THR A 5 -20.66 18.55 25.29
C THR A 5 -19.76 19.40 24.40
N LEU A 6 -18.87 18.77 23.64
CA LEU A 6 -18.29 19.40 22.45
C LEU A 6 -18.05 18.34 21.38
N ARG A 7 -19.15 17.74 20.90
CA ARG A 7 -19.17 16.91 19.71
C ARG A 7 -20.35 17.35 18.85
N ILE A 8 -20.06 17.65 17.58
CA ILE A 8 -20.99 17.78 16.45
C ILE A 8 -21.69 19.14 16.31
N ILE A 9 -21.03 20.10 15.63
CA ILE A 9 -21.70 21.09 14.78
C ILE A 9 -20.79 21.40 13.57
N ILE A 10 -20.86 20.58 12.52
CA ILE A 10 -20.66 21.07 11.14
C ILE A 10 -21.72 20.35 10.30
N ALA A 11 -22.88 20.98 10.19
CA ALA A 11 -23.91 20.63 9.23
C ALA A 11 -24.39 21.94 8.57
N LEU A 12 -24.39 21.91 7.23
CA LEU A 12 -25.20 22.73 6.32
C LEU A 12 -24.83 24.22 6.13
N ALA A 13 -24.00 24.47 5.12
CA ALA A 13 -24.22 25.44 4.04
C ALA A 13 -23.15 25.11 2.96
N ILE A 14 -23.43 24.79 1.70
CA ILE A 14 -24.12 25.60 0.71
C ILE A 14 -24.68 24.66 -0.38
N VAL A 15 -25.99 24.73 -0.60
CA VAL A 15 -26.68 24.31 -1.82
C VAL A 15 -26.69 25.51 -2.76
N CYS A 16 -26.11 25.39 -3.95
CA CYS A 16 -26.63 25.90 -5.24
C CYS A 16 -25.51 25.98 -6.28
N CYS A 17 -25.49 25.01 -7.20
CA CYS A 17 -25.30 25.21 -8.64
C CYS A 17 -25.37 23.84 -9.32
N THR A 18 -26.59 23.41 -9.62
CA THR A 18 -26.89 22.29 -10.50
C THR A 18 -26.54 22.66 -11.93
N GLY A 19 -25.68 21.85 -12.56
CA GLY A 19 -25.58 21.78 -14.02
C GLY A 19 -24.16 21.72 -14.55
N ALA A 20 -23.62 20.51 -14.75
CA ALA A 20 -23.00 20.09 -16.01
C ALA A 20 -22.34 18.71 -15.88
N MET A 21 -22.69 17.84 -16.84
CA MET A 21 -21.89 16.75 -17.41
C MET A 21 -21.34 15.67 -16.45
N ILE A 22 -22.08 14.56 -16.40
CA ILE A 22 -21.51 13.25 -16.05
C ILE A 22 -20.57 12.87 -17.20
N VAL A 23 -19.27 13.15 -17.03
CA VAL A 23 -18.24 12.43 -17.79
C VAL A 23 -17.85 11.24 -16.93
N THR A 24 -18.28 10.05 -17.33
CA THR A 24 -17.76 8.80 -16.78
C THR A 24 -16.30 8.66 -17.17
N VAL A 25 -15.40 9.25 -16.39
CA VAL A 25 -13.97 8.96 -16.48
C VAL A 25 -13.77 7.61 -15.79
N HIS A 26 -13.73 6.54 -16.59
CA HIS A 26 -13.13 5.29 -16.15
C HIS A 26 -11.66 5.61 -15.82
N LEU A 27 -11.30 5.63 -14.54
CA LEU A 27 -9.92 5.39 -14.18
C LEU A 27 -9.60 3.94 -14.58
N PRO A 28 -8.58 3.68 -15.40
CA PRO A 28 -8.16 2.31 -15.65
C PRO A 28 -7.55 1.75 -14.36
N ASP A 29 -8.30 0.87 -13.70
CA ASP A 29 -7.75 -0.13 -12.80
C ASP A 29 -6.86 -1.05 -13.65
N SER A 30 -5.55 -0.79 -13.68
CA SER A 30 -4.43 -1.73 -13.89
C SER A 30 -3.28 -1.06 -14.61
N TYR A 31 -2.11 -1.04 -13.99
CA TYR A 31 -0.85 -0.86 -14.71
C TYR A 31 -0.53 -2.15 -15.49
N PRO A 32 -0.04 -2.06 -16.74
CA PRO A 32 0.33 -3.23 -17.53
C PRO A 32 1.67 -3.80 -17.05
N HIS A 33 1.70 -5.09 -16.74
CA HIS A 33 2.93 -5.86 -16.65
C HIS A 33 3.47 -6.17 -18.05
N PRO A 34 4.79 -6.18 -18.26
CA PRO A 34 5.39 -6.53 -19.54
C PRO A 34 5.15 -8.02 -19.87
N GLU A 35 4.53 -8.25 -21.04
CA GLU A 35 4.32 -9.58 -21.61
C GLU A 35 5.66 -10.30 -21.82
N VAL A 36 5.81 -11.46 -21.18
CA VAL A 36 6.73 -12.50 -21.64
C VAL A 36 5.87 -13.58 -22.28
N GLY A 37 5.80 -13.53 -23.60
CA GLY A 37 5.08 -14.52 -24.39
C GLY A 37 5.66 -15.91 -24.16
N ASN A 38 4.79 -16.90 -23.96
CA ASN A 38 5.15 -18.31 -24.10
C ASN A 38 4.00 -19.09 -24.75
N VAL A 39 4.42 -19.89 -25.71
CA VAL A 39 3.66 -20.57 -26.75
C VAL A 39 2.86 -21.74 -26.18
N THR A 40 1.62 -21.91 -26.63
CA THR A 40 0.74 -23.06 -26.38
C THR A 40 1.22 -24.31 -27.14
N PRO A 41 0.85 -25.53 -26.70
CA PRO A 41 -0.16 -26.26 -27.47
C PRO A 41 -1.23 -26.86 -26.55
N GLU A 42 -2.51 -26.52 -26.76
CA GLU A 42 -3.48 -27.21 -27.62
C GLU A 42 -3.74 -28.66 -27.20
N GLY A 43 -4.97 -28.94 -26.78
CA GLY A 43 -5.52 -30.30 -26.77
C GLY A 43 -6.21 -30.76 -25.49
N SER A 44 -7.36 -30.16 -25.15
CA SER A 44 -8.45 -30.81 -24.39
C SER A 44 -9.12 -31.92 -25.26
N PRO A 45 -10.22 -32.63 -24.88
CA PRO A 45 -11.09 -32.46 -23.71
C PRO A 45 -11.76 -33.74 -23.11
N LEU A 46 -12.51 -33.47 -22.02
CA LEU A 46 -13.84 -34.00 -21.65
C LEU A 46 -14.02 -35.44 -21.14
N GLY A 47 -14.77 -35.58 -20.04
CA GLY A 47 -15.67 -36.71 -19.84
C GLY A 47 -15.91 -37.12 -18.40
N SER A 48 -17.07 -36.75 -17.87
CA SER A 48 -17.61 -36.95 -16.53
C SER A 48 -17.84 -38.40 -16.05
N ASP A 49 -18.05 -38.49 -14.72
CA ASP A 49 -18.91 -39.42 -13.96
C ASP A 49 -18.30 -40.64 -13.19
N LEU A 50 -18.57 -40.63 -11.86
CA LEU A 50 -18.38 -41.61 -10.78
C LEU A 50 -19.37 -42.82 -10.88
N PRO A 51 -19.52 -43.80 -9.91
CA PRO A 51 -18.78 -44.17 -8.67
C PRO A 51 -18.59 -45.71 -8.45
N GLY A 52 -17.97 -46.12 -7.33
CA GLY A 52 -18.46 -47.27 -6.53
C GLY A 52 -17.43 -48.30 -6.01
N GLY A 53 -17.51 -48.64 -4.70
CA GLY A 53 -16.98 -49.91 -4.17
C GLY A 53 -16.28 -49.84 -2.81
N ILE A 54 -16.98 -50.26 -1.75
CA ILE A 54 -16.68 -50.13 -0.32
C ILE A 54 -15.93 -51.38 0.23
N SER A 55 -15.08 -51.21 1.26
CA SER A 55 -14.90 -52.11 2.46
C SER A 55 -14.23 -53.50 2.24
N SER A 56 -13.34 -54.09 3.06
CA SER A 56 -12.78 -53.84 4.41
C SER A 56 -11.75 -54.95 4.80
N ASN A 57 -10.89 -54.66 5.78
CA ASN A 57 -10.20 -55.55 6.76
C ASN A 57 -8.89 -56.26 6.37
N ALA A 58 -7.78 -55.87 7.05
CA ALA A 58 -7.05 -56.68 8.03
C ALA A 58 -5.74 -55.98 8.50
N THR A 59 -5.50 -55.93 9.81
CA THR A 59 -4.20 -55.64 10.46
C THR A 59 -3.85 -56.83 11.35
N PRO A 60 -2.57 -57.22 11.48
CA PRO A 60 -1.83 -56.85 12.70
C PRO A 60 -0.31 -56.63 12.55
N ASN A 61 0.19 -55.74 13.41
CA ASN A 61 1.52 -55.66 14.05
C ASN A 61 2.80 -55.65 13.20
N GLU A 62 3.54 -54.53 13.26
CA GLU A 62 4.76 -54.40 14.10
C GLU A 62 5.22 -52.93 14.13
N VAL A 63 5.48 -52.42 15.33
CA VAL A 63 6.08 -51.12 15.64
C VAL A 63 7.54 -51.36 16.00
N PRO A 64 8.47 -50.48 15.61
CA PRO A 64 9.42 -50.00 16.60
C PRO A 64 9.33 -48.48 16.76
N GLU A 65 9.19 -48.07 18.03
CA GLU A 65 9.51 -46.74 18.50
C GLU A 65 10.95 -46.41 18.13
N GLU A 66 11.17 -45.26 17.48
CA GLU A 66 12.33 -44.44 17.80
C GLU A 66 12.04 -42.97 17.51
N MET A 67 12.16 -42.20 18.58
CA MET A 67 12.46 -40.77 18.62
C MET A 67 11.34 -39.80 18.24
N GLN A 68 10.49 -39.56 19.25
CA GLN A 68 10.01 -38.22 19.59
C GLN A 68 11.17 -37.22 19.59
N GLU A 69 11.29 -36.41 18.55
CA GLU A 69 11.88 -35.07 18.67
C GLU A 69 10.76 -34.07 18.40
N VAL A 70 9.93 -33.85 19.44
CA VAL A 70 9.07 -32.68 19.52
C VAL A 70 10.01 -31.49 19.56
N ARG A 71 10.33 -30.94 18.39
CA ARG A 71 10.95 -29.63 18.27
C ARG A 71 9.96 -28.59 18.78
N ASN A 72 9.99 -28.38 20.09
CA ASN A 72 9.60 -27.12 20.71
C ASN A 72 10.55 -26.03 20.20
N MET A 73 10.38 -25.63 18.94
CA MET A 73 10.91 -24.37 18.46
C MET A 73 9.86 -23.32 18.77
N THR A 74 9.86 -22.83 20.01
CA THR A 74 9.47 -21.44 20.24
C THR A 74 10.47 -20.62 19.42
N PRO A 75 10.05 -19.88 18.38
CA PRO A 75 10.99 -19.03 17.68
C PRO A 75 11.40 -17.94 18.65
N GLU A 76 12.65 -17.98 19.13
CA GLU A 76 13.30 -16.78 19.65
C GLU A 76 13.32 -15.77 18.50
N ARG A 77 12.31 -14.89 18.47
CA ARG A 77 12.34 -13.76 17.57
C ARG A 77 13.40 -12.80 18.09
N SER A 78 14.42 -12.65 17.27
CA SER A 78 15.42 -11.62 17.34
C SER A 78 14.77 -10.28 17.69
N SER A 79 15.33 -9.64 18.71
CA SER A 79 15.07 -8.26 19.10
C SER A 79 15.54 -7.26 18.03
N GLN A 80 15.11 -7.43 16.78
CA GLN A 80 15.04 -6.34 15.83
C GLN A 80 13.93 -5.40 16.33
N GLY A 81 14.30 -4.16 16.62
CA GLY A 81 13.35 -3.13 17.02
C GLY A 81 12.15 -3.12 16.09
N LEU A 82 10.97 -3.13 16.70
CA LEU A 82 9.65 -3.06 16.08
C LEU A 82 9.64 -2.04 14.94
N TYR A 83 9.44 -2.48 13.69
CA TYR A 83 9.27 -1.54 12.58
C TYR A 83 7.85 -0.98 12.65
N VAL A 84 7.71 0.18 13.28
CA VAL A 84 6.45 0.91 13.31
C VAL A 84 6.42 1.90 12.16
N HIS A 85 5.48 1.70 11.24
CA HIS A 85 5.24 2.60 10.11
C HIS A 85 5.09 4.06 10.60
N PRO A 86 5.68 5.07 9.91
CA PRO A 86 5.65 6.46 10.34
C PRO A 86 4.28 7.00 10.78
N PHE A 87 3.22 6.68 10.04
CA PHE A 87 1.84 7.10 10.38
C PHE A 87 1.29 6.50 11.67
N VAL A 88 1.70 5.28 12.04
CA VAL A 88 1.34 4.71 13.36
C VAL A 88 2.17 5.36 14.45
N ARG A 89 3.46 5.61 14.21
CA ARG A 89 4.31 6.33 15.17
C ARG A 89 3.72 7.71 15.48
N GLN A 90 3.34 8.47 14.44
CA GLN A 90 2.69 9.77 14.61
C GLN A 90 1.38 9.66 15.42
N ALA A 91 0.52 8.71 15.09
CA ALA A 91 -0.73 8.51 15.83
C ALA A 91 -0.52 8.12 17.31
N LEU A 92 0.55 7.38 17.61
CA LEU A 92 0.94 7.07 18.99
C LEU A 92 1.44 8.32 19.71
N GLU A 93 2.29 9.14 19.07
CA GLU A 93 2.76 10.40 19.63
C GLU A 93 1.59 11.36 19.94
N GLU A 94 0.62 11.48 19.03
CA GLU A 94 -0.60 12.26 19.22
C GLU A 94 -1.45 11.75 20.41
N ALA A 95 -1.42 10.44 20.65
CA ALA A 95 -2.05 9.80 21.81
C ALA A 95 -1.21 9.90 23.10
N ASN A 96 -0.04 10.57 23.08
CA ASN A 96 0.96 10.58 24.16
C ASN A 96 1.40 9.16 24.57
N MET A 97 1.54 8.27 23.60
CA MET A 97 1.99 6.89 23.75
C MET A 97 3.30 6.66 23.00
N THR A 98 3.98 5.56 23.32
CA THR A 98 5.12 5.07 22.53
C THR A 98 4.85 3.64 22.04
N ALA A 99 5.61 3.16 21.06
CA ALA A 99 5.42 1.83 20.51
C ALA A 99 5.75 0.73 21.54
N GLU A 100 6.72 0.98 22.42
CA GLU A 100 7.22 0.02 23.41
C GLU A 100 6.19 -0.27 24.52
N VAL A 101 5.15 0.57 24.67
CA VAL A 101 4.07 0.36 25.64
C VAL A 101 2.88 -0.41 25.06
N LEU A 102 2.88 -0.68 23.74
CA LEU A 102 1.84 -1.51 23.14
C LEU A 102 2.09 -2.99 23.45
N PRO A 103 1.04 -3.78 23.72
CA PRO A 103 1.16 -5.23 23.78
C PRO A 103 1.73 -5.80 22.49
N GLU A 104 2.50 -6.89 22.60
CA GLU A 104 3.12 -7.56 21.45
C GLU A 104 2.06 -7.98 20.43
N GLU A 105 0.97 -8.59 20.89
CA GLU A 105 -0.11 -9.07 20.02
C GLU A 105 -0.79 -7.93 19.26
N LEU A 106 -0.89 -6.75 19.88
CA LEU A 106 -1.43 -5.57 19.20
C LEU A 106 -0.49 -5.11 18.10
N THR A 107 0.82 -5.12 18.37
CA THR A 107 1.78 -4.64 17.37
C THR A 107 1.85 -5.59 16.18
N GLU A 108 1.84 -6.90 16.39
CA GLU A 108 1.82 -7.87 15.31
C GLU A 108 0.61 -7.68 14.38
N GLU A 109 -0.56 -7.41 14.95
CA GLU A 109 -1.78 -7.12 14.17
C GLU A 109 -1.66 -5.80 13.38
N ILE A 110 -1.08 -4.75 13.98
CA ILE A 110 -0.83 -3.48 13.27
C ILE A 110 0.13 -3.71 12.10
N GLU A 111 1.23 -4.42 12.32
CA GLU A 111 2.19 -4.75 11.27
C GLU A 111 1.53 -5.56 10.16
N GLN A 112 0.72 -6.56 10.49
CA GLN A 112 0.00 -7.36 9.51
C GLN A 112 -0.95 -6.51 8.66
N LEU A 113 -1.66 -5.57 9.28
CA LEU A 113 -2.57 -4.65 8.59
C LEU A 113 -1.82 -3.68 7.67
N GLN A 114 -0.54 -3.41 7.92
CA GLN A 114 0.29 -2.51 7.11
C GLN A 114 0.88 -3.19 5.86
N ARG A 115 1.20 -4.48 5.93
CA ARG A 115 2.04 -5.19 4.94
C ARG A 115 1.63 -5.06 3.46
N SER A 116 0.34 -5.10 3.11
CA SER A 116 -0.05 -4.84 1.71
C SER A 116 -1.48 -4.32 1.57
N TYR A 117 -1.68 -3.44 0.60
CA TYR A 117 -3.01 -3.02 0.13
C TYR A 117 -3.76 -4.19 -0.52
N GLU A 118 -3.04 -5.05 -1.25
CA GLU A 118 -3.61 -6.14 -2.04
C GLU A 118 -4.36 -7.17 -1.18
N ASP A 119 -3.86 -7.45 0.03
CA ASP A 119 -4.44 -8.44 0.94
C ASP A 119 -5.67 -7.90 1.68
N ARG A 120 -5.63 -6.62 2.05
CA ARG A 120 -6.69 -5.97 2.83
C ARG A 120 -7.81 -5.41 1.96
N LYS A 121 -7.56 -5.09 0.69
CA LYS A 121 -8.56 -4.54 -0.27
C LYS A 121 -9.18 -3.20 0.20
N PHE A 122 -8.41 -2.40 0.94
CA PHE A 122 -8.71 -1.01 1.29
C PHE A 122 -7.42 -0.26 1.66
N GLY A 123 -7.45 1.06 1.54
CA GLY A 123 -6.35 1.94 1.94
C GLY A 123 -6.53 2.39 3.39
N ILE A 124 -5.42 2.65 4.09
CA ILE A 124 -5.44 3.21 5.44
C ILE A 124 -4.93 4.65 5.35
N SER A 125 -5.78 5.61 5.66
CA SER A 125 -5.43 7.03 5.66
C SER A 125 -4.90 7.52 7.01
N GLY A 126 -5.18 6.80 8.09
CA GLY A 126 -4.71 7.19 9.41
C GLY A 126 -5.07 6.17 10.50
N TRP A 127 -4.49 6.42 11.67
CA TRP A 127 -4.68 5.65 12.89
C TRP A 127 -4.99 6.60 14.04
N GLU A 128 -5.75 6.16 15.04
CA GLU A 128 -5.95 6.84 16.31
C GLU A 128 -5.94 5.80 17.43
N PHE A 129 -5.30 6.13 18.55
CA PHE A 129 -5.16 5.28 19.72
C PHE A 129 -5.84 5.91 20.93
N ASP A 130 -6.84 5.23 21.48
CA ASP A 130 -7.50 5.61 22.72
C ASP A 130 -7.04 4.65 23.82
N SER A 131 -6.08 5.11 24.61
CA SER A 131 -5.45 4.32 25.67
C SER A 131 -6.37 4.02 26.86
N GLU A 132 -7.37 4.88 27.09
CA GLU A 132 -8.33 4.76 28.19
C GLU A 132 -9.33 3.65 27.90
N ASN A 133 -9.88 3.63 26.68
CA ASN A 133 -10.85 2.64 26.25
C ASN A 133 -10.23 1.41 25.56
N LYS A 134 -8.90 1.38 25.43
CA LYS A 134 -8.15 0.35 24.70
C LYS A 134 -8.72 0.15 23.29
N LEU A 135 -8.86 1.25 22.54
CA LEU A 135 -9.41 1.23 21.19
C LEU A 135 -8.35 1.68 20.17
N VAL A 136 -8.26 0.95 19.06
CA VAL A 136 -7.50 1.34 17.87
C VAL A 136 -8.49 1.66 16.77
N ILE A 137 -8.45 2.90 16.28
CA ILE A 137 -9.32 3.36 15.20
C ILE A 137 -8.49 3.44 13.93
N ILE A 138 -8.98 2.77 12.88
CA ILE A 138 -8.39 2.79 11.54
C ILE A 138 -9.30 3.63 10.65
N TYR A 139 -8.73 4.67 10.05
CA TYR A 139 -9.39 5.43 9.01
C TYR A 139 -9.10 4.75 7.67
N ALA A 140 -10.14 4.17 7.07
CA ALA A 140 -10.05 3.45 5.81
C ALA A 140 -10.60 4.26 4.64
N TYR A 141 -10.06 4.06 3.45
CA TYR A 141 -10.55 4.65 2.20
C TYR A 141 -10.49 3.61 1.07
N SER A 142 -11.22 3.84 -0.03
CA SER A 142 -11.24 2.92 -1.18
C SER A 142 -11.52 1.47 -0.76
N ILE A 143 -12.60 1.27 -0.01
CA ILE A 143 -13.01 -0.06 0.48
C ILE A 143 -13.56 -0.87 -0.70
N LEU A 144 -12.79 -1.84 -1.17
CA LEU A 144 -13.17 -2.73 -2.28
C LEU A 144 -13.82 -4.03 -1.80
N ASP A 145 -13.51 -4.46 -0.57
CA ASP A 145 -14.11 -5.64 0.06
C ASP A 145 -14.57 -5.34 1.48
N GLU A 146 -15.88 -5.15 1.66
CA GLU A 146 -16.48 -4.93 2.98
C GLU A 146 -16.25 -6.10 3.95
N LYS A 147 -16.07 -7.34 3.46
CA LYS A 147 -15.86 -8.50 4.34
C LYS A 147 -14.52 -8.38 5.07
N LYS A 148 -13.50 -7.82 4.43
CA LYS A 148 -12.18 -7.56 5.03
C LYS A 148 -12.29 -6.53 6.15
N VAL A 149 -13.06 -5.46 5.93
CA VAL A 149 -13.34 -4.45 6.97
C VAL A 149 -14.12 -5.06 8.12
N LYS A 150 -15.18 -5.84 7.85
CA LYS A 150 -15.99 -6.53 8.87
C LYS A 150 -15.16 -7.52 9.70
N ALA A 151 -14.15 -8.15 9.12
CA ALA A 151 -13.25 -9.07 9.83
C ALA A 151 -12.26 -8.37 10.80
N ILE A 152 -12.11 -7.05 10.68
CA ILE A 152 -11.29 -6.22 11.58
C ILE A 152 -12.18 -5.52 12.61
N GLN A 153 -13.40 -5.13 12.22
CA GLN A 153 -14.35 -4.46 13.09
C GLN A 153 -14.64 -5.29 14.36
N GLY A 154 -14.30 -4.74 15.53
CA GLY A 154 -14.49 -5.41 16.82
C GLY A 154 -13.48 -6.52 17.13
N ARG A 155 -12.50 -6.78 16.26
CA ARG A 155 -11.39 -7.70 16.54
C ARG A 155 -10.64 -7.23 17.79
N GLN A 156 -10.15 -8.17 18.59
CA GLN A 156 -9.34 -7.87 19.78
C GLN A 156 -7.91 -8.39 19.65
N ALA A 157 -6.95 -7.61 20.14
CA ALA A 157 -5.54 -7.99 20.23
C ALA A 157 -4.88 -7.31 21.44
N GLY A 158 -4.21 -8.07 22.31
CA GLY A 158 -3.57 -7.50 23.50
C GLY A 158 -4.54 -6.76 24.45
N GLY A 159 -5.83 -7.12 24.45
CA GLY A 159 -6.87 -6.40 25.21
C GLY A 159 -7.37 -5.10 24.57
N TRP A 160 -6.88 -4.76 23.38
CA TRP A 160 -7.38 -3.64 22.58
C TRP A 160 -8.43 -4.10 21.58
N THR A 161 -9.36 -3.22 21.23
CA THR A 161 -10.39 -3.48 20.23
C THR A 161 -10.17 -2.61 19.00
N PHE A 162 -10.32 -3.18 17.81
CA PHE A 162 -10.22 -2.45 16.55
C PHE A 162 -11.57 -1.90 16.11
N LYS A 163 -11.57 -0.68 15.59
CA LYS A 163 -12.70 -0.03 14.93
C LYS A 163 -12.25 0.54 13.59
N VAL A 164 -13.03 0.33 12.55
CA VAL A 164 -12.75 0.88 11.22
C VAL A 164 -13.78 1.95 10.91
N ILE A 165 -13.32 3.13 10.45
CA ILE A 165 -14.16 4.23 10.01
C ILE A 165 -13.83 4.49 8.54
N HIS A 166 -14.85 4.47 7.68
CA HIS A 166 -14.68 4.89 6.28
C HIS A 166 -14.53 6.41 6.22
N ASN A 167 -13.34 6.87 5.87
CA ASN A 167 -13.00 8.27 5.72
C ASN A 167 -13.34 8.76 4.30
N LEU A 168 -14.63 9.01 4.07
CA LEU A 168 -15.17 9.50 2.80
C LEU A 168 -14.62 10.88 2.41
N ASP A 169 -14.41 11.75 3.39
CA ASP A 169 -13.88 13.09 3.15
C ASP A 169 -12.48 13.01 2.55
N TYR A 170 -11.60 12.21 3.17
CA TYR A 170 -10.28 11.94 2.62
C TYR A 170 -10.33 11.23 1.27
N GLU A 171 -11.26 10.29 1.07
CA GLU A 171 -11.36 9.61 -0.22
C GLU A 171 -11.71 10.57 -1.37
N ASN A 172 -12.63 11.50 -1.13
CA ASN A 172 -13.01 12.52 -2.11
C ASN A 172 -11.89 13.53 -2.35
N GLU A 173 -11.26 14.00 -1.27
CA GLU A 173 -10.12 14.92 -1.32
C GLU A 173 -8.94 14.30 -2.09
N ARG A 174 -8.61 13.03 -1.82
CA ARG A 174 -7.59 12.27 -2.55
C ARG A 174 -7.91 12.12 -4.04
N LYS A 175 -9.17 11.88 -4.40
CA LYS A 175 -9.60 11.79 -5.81
C LYS A 175 -9.41 13.13 -6.52
N GLN A 176 -9.77 14.24 -5.87
CA GLN A 176 -9.55 15.57 -6.41
C GLN A 176 -8.06 15.86 -6.59
N ALA A 177 -7.24 15.65 -5.55
CA ALA A 177 -5.80 15.86 -5.62
C ALA A 177 -5.14 15.02 -6.71
N ALA A 178 -5.57 13.76 -6.90
CA ALA A 178 -5.08 12.91 -7.98
C ALA A 178 -5.43 13.48 -9.37
N ALA A 179 -6.64 13.99 -9.57
CA ALA A 179 -7.03 14.63 -10.83
C ALA A 179 -6.22 15.90 -11.10
N GLU A 180 -6.00 16.73 -10.07
CA GLU A 180 -5.19 17.95 -10.18
C GLU A 180 -3.71 17.64 -10.47
N LEU A 181 -3.14 16.60 -9.86
CA LEU A 181 -1.79 16.11 -10.16
C LEU A 181 -1.66 15.55 -11.58
N MET A 182 -2.67 14.83 -12.08
CA MET A 182 -2.70 14.36 -13.48
C MET A 182 -2.73 15.56 -14.44
N GLN A 183 -3.53 16.57 -14.13
CA GLN A 183 -3.58 17.79 -14.93
C GLN A 183 -2.23 18.52 -14.91
N PHE A 184 -1.63 18.69 -13.72
CA PHE A 184 -0.30 19.28 -13.56
C PHE A 184 0.77 18.54 -14.38
N GLN A 185 0.78 17.21 -14.33
CA GLN A 185 1.70 16.39 -15.13
C GLN A 185 1.53 16.64 -16.64
N ASN A 186 0.30 16.81 -17.13
CA ASN A 186 0.03 17.06 -18.54
C ASN A 186 0.39 18.49 -18.97
N ASP A 187 0.18 19.47 -18.08
CA ASP A 187 0.45 20.88 -18.35
C ASP A 187 1.95 21.22 -18.29
N HIS A 188 2.74 20.37 -17.61
CA HIS A 188 4.17 20.58 -17.39
C HIS A 188 5.04 19.43 -17.94
N PRO A 189 5.03 19.16 -19.26
CA PRO A 189 5.83 18.10 -19.86
C PRO A 189 7.34 18.32 -19.69
N GLU A 190 7.78 19.57 -19.49
CA GLU A 190 9.18 19.94 -19.22
C GLU A 190 9.74 19.36 -17.91
N LEU A 191 8.87 18.98 -16.98
CA LEU A 191 9.26 18.37 -15.70
C LEU A 191 9.58 16.88 -15.83
N GLU A 192 9.24 16.27 -16.97
CA GLU A 192 9.45 14.85 -17.27
C GLU A 192 8.89 13.90 -16.20
N ILE A 193 7.75 14.27 -15.59
CA ILE A 193 7.04 13.46 -14.61
C ILE A 193 6.51 12.20 -15.31
N SER A 194 6.95 11.03 -14.85
CA SER A 194 6.51 9.73 -15.38
C SER A 194 5.28 9.18 -14.66
N GLY A 195 5.05 9.61 -13.42
CA GLY A 195 3.86 9.26 -12.65
C GLY A 195 3.98 9.75 -11.21
N PHE A 196 2.97 9.45 -10.40
CA PHE A 196 2.96 9.79 -8.98
C PHE A 196 2.05 8.84 -8.19
N ILE A 197 2.24 8.81 -6.88
CA ILE A 197 1.36 8.12 -5.93
C ILE A 197 1.15 8.98 -4.69
N ILE A 198 -0.12 9.10 -4.27
CA ILE A 198 -0.46 9.68 -2.96
C ILE A 198 -0.26 8.59 -1.91
N THR A 199 0.84 8.66 -1.16
CA THR A 199 1.23 7.67 -0.15
C THR A 199 0.54 7.90 1.19
N SER A 200 0.13 9.14 1.47
CA SER A 200 -0.55 9.53 2.70
C SER A 200 -1.33 10.84 2.55
N PRO A 201 -2.11 11.24 3.58
CA PRO A 201 -2.73 12.57 3.59
C PRO A 201 -1.75 13.73 3.48
N ALA A 202 -0.47 13.52 3.83
CA ALA A 202 0.54 14.57 3.85
C ALA A 202 1.62 14.45 2.76
N HIS A 203 1.68 13.34 2.01
CA HIS A 203 2.81 13.07 1.10
C HIS A 203 2.35 12.53 -0.26
N VAL A 204 3.08 12.95 -1.30
CA VAL A 204 3.04 12.41 -2.66
C VAL A 204 4.45 12.03 -3.06
N GLU A 205 4.63 10.80 -3.53
CA GLU A 205 5.83 10.42 -4.25
C GLU A 205 5.59 10.69 -5.74
N MET A 206 6.52 11.39 -6.39
CA MET A 206 6.43 11.78 -7.78
C MET A 206 7.67 11.30 -8.53
N TRP A 207 7.47 10.44 -9.53
CA TRP A 207 8.55 9.90 -10.33
C TRP A 207 8.86 10.81 -11.51
N VAL A 208 10.16 11.08 -11.70
CA VAL A 208 10.67 11.84 -12.83
C VAL A 208 11.67 11.00 -13.63
N ARG A 209 11.72 11.20 -14.95
CA ARG A 209 12.67 10.47 -15.81
C ARG A 209 14.10 10.91 -15.56
N ASN A 210 14.33 12.22 -15.46
CA ASN A 210 15.63 12.84 -15.20
C ASN A 210 15.49 13.90 -14.11
N ARG A 211 16.55 14.13 -13.31
CA ARG A 211 16.56 15.26 -12.35
C ARG A 211 17.00 16.53 -13.06
N THR A 212 16.05 17.45 -13.26
CA THR A 212 16.30 18.78 -13.83
C THR A 212 16.18 19.83 -12.72
N PRO A 213 16.82 21.01 -12.86
CA PRO A 213 16.65 22.09 -11.90
C PRO A 213 15.18 22.47 -11.66
N GLU A 214 14.35 22.37 -12.71
CA GLU A 214 12.94 22.72 -12.69
C GLU A 214 12.12 21.71 -11.86
N ASN A 215 12.35 20.41 -12.03
CA ASN A 215 11.64 19.43 -11.21
C ASN A 215 12.20 19.34 -9.79
N GLU A 216 13.52 19.46 -9.59
CA GLU A 216 14.12 19.53 -8.25
C GLU A 216 13.56 20.67 -7.40
N ALA A 217 13.16 21.79 -8.02
CA ALA A 217 12.50 22.88 -7.33
C ALA A 217 11.13 22.49 -6.71
N LEU A 218 10.53 21.38 -7.16
CA LEU A 218 9.30 20.84 -6.56
C LEU A 218 9.57 19.98 -5.33
N ASN A 219 10.77 19.45 -5.15
CA ASN A 219 11.07 18.53 -4.05
C ASN A 219 10.91 19.24 -2.70
N GLY A 220 10.13 18.65 -1.80
CA GLY A 220 9.80 19.23 -0.50
C GLY A 220 8.77 20.38 -0.54
N THR A 221 8.29 20.78 -1.73
CA THR A 221 7.21 21.77 -1.82
C THR A 221 5.87 21.16 -1.49
N VAL A 222 4.92 22.01 -1.08
CA VAL A 222 3.54 21.58 -0.79
C VAL A 222 2.66 21.85 -1.99
N MET A 223 2.11 20.79 -2.58
CA MET A 223 1.12 20.84 -3.65
C MET A 223 -0.14 20.11 -3.19
N TYR A 224 -1.31 20.74 -3.37
CA TYR A 224 -2.59 20.13 -3.02
C TYR A 224 -2.63 19.58 -1.58
N GLY A 225 -2.06 20.35 -0.65
CA GLY A 225 -1.98 20.00 0.77
C GLY A 225 -0.94 18.93 1.13
N ARG A 226 -0.09 18.50 0.19
CA ARG A 226 0.88 17.41 0.40
C ARG A 226 2.28 17.81 0.01
N THR A 227 3.26 17.35 0.78
CA THR A 227 4.67 17.47 0.47
C THR A 227 5.01 16.54 -0.69
N ILE A 228 5.65 17.10 -1.72
CA ILE A 228 6.17 16.33 -2.85
C ILE A 228 7.53 15.74 -2.46
N GLU A 229 7.66 14.43 -2.61
CA GLU A 229 8.94 13.74 -2.62
C GLU A 229 9.23 13.25 -4.03
N LEU A 230 10.29 13.75 -4.64
CA LEU A 230 10.70 13.28 -5.95
C LEU A 230 11.45 11.97 -5.85
N ILE A 231 11.13 11.02 -6.72
CA ILE A 231 11.75 9.69 -6.81
C ILE A 231 12.29 9.44 -8.23
N GLY A 232 13.42 8.74 -8.33
CA GLY A 232 14.02 8.35 -9.62
C GLY A 232 14.82 9.47 -10.30
N GLY A 233 15.31 9.19 -11.52
CA GLY A 233 16.20 10.06 -12.29
C GLY A 233 17.66 10.02 -11.84
N ALA A 234 18.59 10.07 -12.79
CA ALA A 234 19.98 10.43 -12.51
C ALA A 234 20.12 11.97 -12.57
N PRO A 235 21.06 12.57 -11.82
CA PRO A 235 21.41 13.97 -11.99
C PRO A 235 21.72 14.25 -13.47
N ARG A 236 21.20 15.33 -14.03
CA ARG A 236 21.43 15.70 -15.44
C ARG A 236 22.91 15.74 -15.81
N GLU A 237 23.77 16.11 -14.88
CA GLU A 237 25.24 16.11 -15.02
C GLU A 237 25.81 14.71 -15.26
N GLU A 238 25.28 13.69 -14.58
CA GLU A 238 25.70 12.29 -14.75
C GLU A 238 25.25 11.74 -16.12
N LEU A 239 24.09 12.16 -16.61
CA LEU A 239 23.59 11.79 -17.94
C LEU A 239 24.42 12.44 -19.05
N MET A 240 24.76 13.73 -18.91
CA MET A 240 25.65 14.41 -19.86
C MET A 240 27.04 13.75 -19.88
N MET A 241 27.60 13.39 -18.73
CA MET A 241 28.88 12.65 -18.69
C MET A 241 28.78 11.27 -19.35
N ARG A 242 27.66 10.55 -19.18
CA ARG A 242 27.44 9.25 -19.84
C ARG A 242 27.28 9.39 -21.36
N GLU A 243 26.62 10.45 -21.83
CA GLU A 243 26.49 10.73 -23.27
C GLU A 243 27.83 11.14 -23.89
N GLU A 244 28.63 11.97 -23.21
CA GLU A 244 29.98 12.31 -23.64
C GLU A 244 30.92 11.10 -23.67
N LEU A 245 30.83 10.21 -22.67
CA LEU A 245 31.61 8.96 -22.64
C LEU A 245 31.22 8.02 -23.78
N LYS A 246 29.93 7.92 -24.11
CA LYS A 246 29.42 7.11 -25.22
C LYS A 246 29.83 7.66 -26.58
N TRP A 247 29.98 8.98 -26.72
CA TRP A 247 30.45 9.62 -27.94
C TRP A 247 31.96 9.49 -28.16
N ASN A 248 32.71 9.30 -27.06
CA ASN A 248 34.16 9.09 -27.08
C ASN A 248 34.56 7.61 -27.13
N GLU A 249 33.61 6.68 -27.26
CA GLU A 249 33.90 5.26 -27.43
C GLU A 249 34.42 5.01 -28.85
N PRO A 250 35.69 4.56 -29.04
CA PRO A 250 36.22 4.34 -30.37
C PRO A 250 35.45 3.20 -31.04
N ALA A 251 34.85 3.48 -32.20
CA ALA A 251 34.17 2.48 -33.01
C ALA A 251 35.08 1.26 -33.17
N SER A 252 34.66 0.13 -32.58
CA SER A 252 35.36 -1.14 -32.70
C SER A 252 35.50 -1.47 -34.18
N ARG A 253 36.76 -1.54 -34.64
CA ARG A 253 37.12 -1.95 -36.01
C ARG A 253 36.42 -3.27 -36.35
N GLU A 254 35.69 -3.29 -37.46
CA GLU A 254 35.24 -4.53 -38.08
C GLU A 254 36.45 -5.45 -38.35
N PRO A 255 36.34 -6.77 -38.15
CA PRO A 255 37.38 -7.68 -38.55
C PRO A 255 37.37 -7.79 -40.08
N GLU A 256 38.46 -7.37 -40.72
CA GLU A 256 38.67 -7.68 -42.14
C GLU A 256 38.70 -9.20 -42.31
N ALA A 257 37.78 -9.70 -43.13
CA ALA A 257 37.72 -11.11 -43.51
C ALA A 257 38.92 -11.44 -44.42
N GLY A 258 39.75 -12.38 -43.97
CA GLY A 258 40.81 -13.03 -44.73
C GLY A 258 40.62 -14.53 -44.75
#